data_AF-A0A284R6Q7-F1
#
_entry.id   AF-A0A284R6Q7-F1
#
_cell.length_a   1.000
_cell.length_b   1.000
_cell.length_c   1.000
_cell.angle_alpha   90.00
_cell.angle_beta   90.00
_cell.angle_gamma   90.00
#
_symmetry.space_group_name_H-M   'P 1'
#
loop_
_entity.id
_entity.type
_entity.pdbx_description
1 polymer ?
#
loop_
_entity_poly.entity_id
_entity_poly.type
_entity_poly.pdbx_seq_one_letter_code
_entity_poly.pdbx_strand_id
1 'polypeptide(L)'
;MTLVDFDPYEEYDLETSCKRREWWQSMRSWFAERGYFLYHPQFHEGESIPLCYPPLPFPETDWSAMSPFPYAYRESHSLEYGECGENYLSSDEPFRSSGVWFAQDREARLVAIKLFKKDTEEYRILRRVDEDTFQSSLFHNIIPILEFLDMEDFSAVVMPKYDKILSGSYRI
;
A
#
# COMPACT_ATOMS: atom_id res chain seq x y z
N MET A 1 12.28 -20.37 -8.79
CA MET A 1 11.20 -19.65 -9.49
C MET A 1 11.23 -18.28 -8.88
N THR A 2 11.67 -17.26 -9.61
CA THR A 2 11.77 -15.89 -9.08
C THR A 2 10.37 -15.40 -8.73
N LEU A 3 10.15 -15.06 -7.47
CA LEU A 3 8.82 -14.65 -6.98
C LEU A 3 8.40 -13.28 -7.54
N VAL A 4 9.37 -12.44 -7.91
CA VAL A 4 9.20 -11.14 -8.56
C VAL A 4 9.88 -11.21 -9.92
N ASP A 5 9.15 -10.87 -10.99
CA ASP A 5 9.60 -10.97 -12.38
C ASP A 5 9.75 -9.61 -13.09
N PHE A 6 9.65 -8.50 -12.35
CA PHE A 6 9.87 -7.14 -12.85
C PHE A 6 10.84 -6.34 -11.97
N ASP A 7 11.48 -5.32 -12.56
CA ASP A 7 12.27 -4.36 -11.80
C ASP A 7 11.34 -3.25 -11.24
N PRO A 8 11.22 -3.08 -9.90
CA PRO A 8 10.39 -2.02 -9.33
C PRO A 8 10.90 -0.61 -9.64
N TYR A 9 12.16 -0.46 -10.09
CA TYR A 9 12.80 0.81 -10.43
C TYR A 9 12.80 1.15 -11.92
N GLU A 10 12.37 0.23 -12.79
CA GLU A 10 12.32 0.46 -14.23
C GLU A 10 11.28 1.54 -14.59
N GLU A 11 11.64 2.39 -15.56
CA GLU A 11 10.84 3.54 -15.99
C GLU A 11 9.41 3.15 -16.41
N TYR A 12 8.53 4.14 -16.33
CA TYR A 12 7.12 3.95 -16.58
C TYR A 12 6.80 3.81 -18.07
N ASP A 13 6.15 2.71 -18.43
CA ASP A 13 5.33 2.58 -19.63
C ASP A 13 4.02 1.83 -19.33
N LEU A 14 3.04 1.94 -20.23
CA LEU A 14 1.70 1.37 -20.05
C LEU A 14 1.72 -0.17 -20.02
N GLU A 15 2.56 -0.81 -20.84
CA GLU A 15 2.65 -2.27 -20.92
C GLU A 15 3.25 -2.83 -19.63
N THR A 16 4.32 -2.23 -19.15
CA THR A 16 4.99 -2.58 -17.90
C THR A 16 4.07 -2.36 -16.69
N SER A 17 3.24 -1.30 -16.72
CA SER A 17 2.26 -1.04 -15.66
C SER A 17 1.18 -2.13 -15.56
N CYS A 18 0.66 -2.61 -16.70
CA CYS A 18 -0.31 -3.71 -16.72
C CYS A 18 0.30 -5.01 -16.16
N LYS A 19 1.52 -5.38 -16.57
CA LYS A 19 2.22 -6.56 -16.06
C LYS A 19 2.45 -6.50 -14.54
N ARG A 20 2.84 -5.33 -14.04
CA ARG A 20 3.03 -5.10 -12.60
C ARG A 20 1.72 -5.24 -11.81
N ARG A 21 0.62 -4.70 -12.33
CA ARG A 21 -0.71 -4.90 -11.76
C ARG A 21 -1.08 -6.38 -11.69
N GLU A 22 -0.90 -7.10 -12.80
CA GLU A 22 -1.16 -8.54 -12.87
C GLU A 22 -0.32 -9.31 -11.85
N TRP A 23 0.96 -8.96 -11.70
CA TRP A 23 1.83 -9.55 -10.69
C TRP A 23 1.29 -9.31 -9.27
N TRP A 24 0.96 -8.07 -8.91
CA TRP A 24 0.38 -7.74 -7.59
C TRP A 24 -0.91 -8.52 -7.33
N GLN A 25 -1.78 -8.65 -8.34
CA GLN A 25 -3.01 -9.43 -8.22
C GLN A 25 -2.74 -10.94 -8.11
N SER A 26 -1.69 -11.47 -8.73
CA SER A 26 -1.30 -12.88 -8.59
C SER A 26 -0.76 -13.20 -7.20
N MET A 27 -0.14 -12.22 -6.53
CA MET A 27 0.45 -12.36 -5.19
C MET A 27 -0.55 -12.24 -4.03
N ARG A 28 -1.84 -12.02 -4.32
CA ARG A 28 -2.87 -11.80 -3.28
C ARG A 28 -2.90 -12.88 -2.21
N SER A 29 -2.88 -14.15 -2.60
CA SER A 29 -2.93 -15.26 -1.64
C SER A 29 -1.72 -15.27 -0.73
N TRP A 30 -0.54 -14.99 -1.27
CA TRP A 30 0.72 -14.94 -0.51
C TRP A 30 0.69 -13.84 0.56
N PHE A 31 0.17 -12.66 0.21
CA PHE A 31 -0.02 -11.56 1.16
C PHE A 31 -1.13 -11.87 2.18
N ALA A 32 -2.25 -12.46 1.74
CA ALA A 32 -3.38 -12.79 2.61
C ALA A 32 -3.01 -13.81 3.70
N GLU A 33 -2.20 -14.83 3.38
CA GLU A 33 -1.64 -15.77 4.36
C GLU A 33 -0.86 -15.06 5.48
N ARG A 34 -0.18 -13.97 5.13
CA ARG A 34 0.57 -13.10 6.06
C ARG A 34 -0.29 -12.04 6.73
N GLY A 35 -1.59 -12.01 6.43
CA GLY A 35 -2.53 -11.08 7.04
C GLY A 35 -2.68 -9.75 6.31
N TYR A 36 -2.20 -9.64 5.07
CA TYR A 36 -2.32 -8.44 4.25
C TYR A 36 -3.25 -8.68 3.05
N PHE A 37 -4.35 -7.94 3.03
CA PHE A 37 -5.40 -8.04 2.03
C PHE A 37 -5.26 -6.92 1.01
N LEU A 38 -4.67 -7.24 -0.15
CA LEU A 38 -4.39 -6.26 -1.21
C LEU A 38 -5.67 -5.63 -1.77
N TYR A 39 -5.58 -4.36 -2.16
CA TYR A 39 -6.66 -3.67 -2.84
C TYR A 39 -6.92 -4.27 -4.24
N HIS A 40 -8.18 -4.23 -4.66
CA HIS A 40 -8.71 -4.61 -5.96
C HIS A 40 -8.85 -3.39 -6.88
N PRO A 41 -8.24 -3.40 -8.07
CA PRO A 41 -8.49 -2.37 -9.08
C PRO A 41 -9.90 -2.54 -9.67
N GLN A 42 -10.62 -1.43 -9.83
CA GLN A 42 -11.89 -1.36 -10.54
C GLN A 42 -11.84 -0.22 -11.57
N PHE A 43 -12.28 -0.51 -12.79
CA PHE A 43 -12.33 0.45 -13.89
C PHE A 43 -13.71 1.09 -13.93
N HIS A 44 -13.75 2.42 -13.89
CA HIS A 44 -14.97 3.20 -14.08
C HIS A 44 -15.01 3.78 -15.49
N GLU A 45 -16.21 3.91 -16.05
CA GLU A 45 -16.38 4.48 -17.39
C GLU A 45 -15.84 5.92 -17.44
N GLY A 46 -14.91 6.18 -18.36
CA GLY A 46 -14.31 7.51 -18.55
C GLY A 46 -13.04 7.77 -17.74
N GLU A 47 -12.62 6.86 -16.86
CA GLU A 47 -11.36 6.98 -16.11
C GLU A 47 -10.20 6.27 -16.83
N SER A 48 -9.04 6.93 -16.89
CA SER A 48 -7.81 6.36 -17.48
C SER A 48 -7.01 5.51 -16.48
N ILE A 49 -7.26 5.68 -15.18
CA ILE A 49 -6.57 5.01 -14.08
C ILE A 49 -7.65 4.33 -13.24
N PRO A 50 -7.54 3.03 -12.93
CA PRO A 50 -8.52 2.36 -12.10
C PRO A 50 -8.42 2.85 -10.65
N LEU A 51 -9.57 2.88 -9.98
CA LEU A 51 -9.65 3.06 -8.54
C LEU A 51 -9.40 1.72 -7.84
N CYS A 52 -8.53 1.71 -6.84
CA CYS A 52 -8.20 0.53 -6.04
C CYS A 52 -8.96 0.55 -4.73
N TYR A 53 -9.71 -0.52 -4.42
CA TYR A 53 -10.54 -0.67 -3.22
C TYR A 53 -10.07 -1.84 -2.36
N PRO A 54 -10.10 -1.78 -1.02
CA PRO A 54 -9.89 -2.96 -0.19
C PRO A 54 -10.95 -4.05 -0.46
N PRO A 55 -10.64 -5.30 -0.12
CA PRO A 55 -11.62 -6.37 -0.19
C PRO A 55 -12.76 -6.16 0.81
N LEU A 56 -14.00 -6.37 0.36
CA LEU A 56 -15.21 -6.38 1.16
C LEU A 56 -15.53 -7.81 1.67
N PRO A 57 -16.22 -8.00 2.81
CA PRO A 57 -16.69 -6.98 3.76
C PRO A 57 -15.62 -6.58 4.78
N PHE A 58 -15.76 -5.37 5.37
CA PHE A 58 -14.87 -4.94 6.44
C PHE A 58 -15.09 -5.77 7.71
N PRO A 59 -14.02 -6.14 8.43
CA PRO A 59 -14.16 -6.56 9.82
C PRO A 59 -14.82 -5.42 10.59
N GLU A 60 -15.86 -5.71 11.40
CA GLU A 60 -16.40 -4.74 12.35
C GLU A 60 -15.26 -4.25 13.24
N THR A 61 -14.77 -3.05 12.96
CA THR A 61 -13.68 -2.46 13.70
C THR A 61 -14.29 -1.65 14.84
N ASP A 62 -13.81 -1.87 16.07
CA ASP A 62 -14.18 -1.03 17.19
C ASP A 62 -13.61 0.37 16.94
N TRP A 63 -14.46 1.27 16.43
CA TRP A 63 -14.13 2.65 16.11
C TRP A 63 -13.60 3.45 17.31
N SER A 64 -13.77 2.93 18.54
CA SER A 64 -13.34 3.57 19.78
C SER A 64 -11.88 3.27 20.17
N ALA A 65 -11.24 2.27 19.56
CA ALA A 65 -9.85 1.94 19.86
C ALA A 65 -8.90 2.94 19.17
N MET A 66 -8.07 3.63 19.97
CA MET A 66 -6.96 4.45 19.45
C MET A 66 -6.13 3.58 18.49
N SER A 67 -5.98 4.01 17.24
CA SER A 67 -5.23 3.28 16.22
C SER A 67 -3.80 2.99 16.73
N PRO A 68 -3.32 1.74 16.67
CA PRO A 68 -1.92 1.43 17.01
C PRO A 68 -0.93 2.09 16.04
N PHE A 69 -1.42 2.62 14.90
CA PHE A 69 -0.65 3.45 14.00
C PHE A 69 -1.23 4.86 13.95
N PRO A 70 -0.66 5.84 14.67
CA PRO A 70 -1.18 7.21 14.75
C PRO A 70 -1.14 7.96 13.42
N TYR A 71 -0.42 7.40 12.44
CA TYR A 71 -0.21 7.96 11.11
C TYR A 71 -1.02 7.28 9.99
N ALA A 72 -1.67 6.15 10.29
CA ALA A 72 -2.53 5.52 9.31
C ALA A 72 -3.79 6.36 9.16
N TYR A 73 -3.98 6.96 7.99
CA TYR A 73 -5.12 7.81 7.72
C TYR A 73 -6.42 6.99 7.79
N ARG A 74 -7.30 7.36 8.72
CA ARG A 74 -8.65 6.82 8.88
C ARG A 74 -9.60 8.00 8.84
N GLU A 75 -10.54 8.00 7.92
CA GLU A 75 -11.66 8.94 7.94
C GLU A 75 -12.91 8.06 7.60
N SER A 76 -14.16 8.53 7.77
CA SER A 76 -15.37 7.72 8.03
C SER A 76 -16.70 7.95 7.24
N HIS A 77 -17.06 7.40 6.05
CA HIS A 77 -18.50 7.33 5.66
C HIS A 77 -18.88 6.12 4.71
N SER A 78 -20.04 6.24 4.04
CA SER A 78 -21.15 5.26 3.84
C SER A 78 -21.28 4.71 2.41
N LEU A 79 -21.64 3.42 2.31
CA LEU A 79 -21.90 2.68 1.06
C LEU A 79 -23.33 2.84 0.49
N GLU A 80 -24.20 3.68 1.09
CA GLU A 80 -25.60 3.84 0.66
C GLU A 80 -25.89 5.21 0.04
N TYR A 81 -26.30 5.16 -1.23
CA TYR A 81 -27.00 6.19 -2.03
C TYR A 81 -27.40 7.50 -1.32
N GLY A 82 -26.67 8.58 -1.63
CA GLY A 82 -27.27 9.92 -1.71
C GLY A 82 -27.25 10.81 -0.46
N GLU A 83 -26.78 10.32 0.69
CA GLU A 83 -26.39 11.20 1.80
C GLU A 83 -24.87 11.35 1.82
N CYS A 84 -24.37 12.53 2.22
CA CYS A 84 -22.94 12.84 2.19
C CYS A 84 -22.20 11.73 2.95
N GLY A 85 -21.49 10.92 2.17
CA GLY A 85 -20.92 9.63 2.52
C GLY A 85 -19.47 9.47 2.04
N GLU A 86 -18.49 10.31 2.49
CA GLU A 86 -17.07 10.02 2.70
C GLU A 86 -16.64 8.55 2.40
N ASN A 87 -16.11 8.37 1.20
CA ASN A 87 -15.57 7.11 0.74
C ASN A 87 -14.06 7.06 1.05
N TYR A 88 -13.64 6.05 1.85
CA TYR A 88 -12.31 5.99 2.49
C TYR A 88 -11.29 5.03 1.96
N LEU A 89 -11.69 4.30 0.97
CA LEU A 89 -11.09 3.01 0.74
C LEU A 89 -10.64 2.88 -0.70
N SER A 90 -11.13 3.75 -1.58
CA SER A 90 -10.53 3.93 -2.88
C SER A 90 -9.22 4.73 -2.78
N SER A 91 -8.25 4.36 -3.58
CA SER A 91 -7.12 5.21 -3.95
C SER A 91 -6.85 4.98 -5.42
N ASP A 92 -6.34 5.99 -6.12
CA ASP A 92 -5.82 5.74 -7.47
C ASP A 92 -4.80 4.61 -7.39
N GLU A 93 -4.82 3.72 -8.38
CA GLU A 93 -3.75 2.76 -8.51
C GLU A 93 -2.40 3.50 -8.46
N PRO A 94 -1.38 2.99 -7.73
CA PRO A 94 -0.06 3.61 -7.64
C PRO A 94 0.72 3.49 -8.98
N PHE A 95 0.15 4.01 -10.07
CA PHE A 95 0.64 3.84 -11.44
C PHE A 95 2.03 4.46 -11.68
N ARG A 96 2.43 5.45 -10.88
CA ARG A 96 3.78 6.07 -10.93
C ARG A 96 4.81 5.40 -10.02
N SER A 97 4.36 4.49 -9.16
CA SER A 97 5.20 3.83 -8.17
C SER A 97 5.02 2.33 -8.33
N SER A 98 5.63 1.81 -9.39
CA SER A 98 5.58 0.42 -9.84
C SER A 98 5.85 -0.64 -8.78
N GLY A 99 6.66 -0.30 -7.78
CA GLY A 99 6.94 -1.17 -6.66
C GLY A 99 5.96 -1.05 -5.50
N VAL A 100 4.88 -0.28 -5.58
CA VAL A 100 3.97 -0.01 -4.45
C VAL A 100 2.58 -0.59 -4.71
N TRP A 101 1.95 -1.14 -3.68
CA TRP A 101 0.53 -1.48 -3.68
C TRP A 101 -0.12 -1.20 -2.32
N PHE A 102 -1.44 -1.03 -2.30
CA PHE A 102 -2.19 -0.80 -1.07
C PHE A 102 -2.81 -2.09 -0.53
N ALA A 103 -2.89 -2.20 0.78
CA ALA A 103 -3.51 -3.32 1.46
C ALA A 103 -4.19 -2.90 2.77
N GLN A 104 -5.00 -3.80 3.31
CA GLN A 104 -5.43 -3.77 4.70
C GLN A 104 -4.75 -4.89 5.46
N ASP A 105 -4.41 -4.67 6.72
CA ASP A 105 -3.99 -5.78 7.58
C ASP A 105 -5.17 -6.43 8.31
N ARG A 106 -4.89 -7.42 9.17
CA ARG A 106 -5.89 -8.17 9.96
C ARG A 106 -6.73 -7.30 10.90
N GLU A 107 -6.27 -6.11 11.25
CA GLU A 107 -6.96 -5.15 12.12
C GLU A 107 -7.67 -4.05 11.30
N ALA A 108 -7.84 -4.27 9.99
CA ALA A 108 -8.39 -3.30 9.05
C ALA A 108 -7.62 -1.97 8.99
N ARG A 109 -6.33 -1.96 9.35
CA ARG A 109 -5.47 -0.78 9.24
C ARG A 109 -4.98 -0.65 7.79
N LEU A 110 -4.97 0.58 7.28
CA LEU A 110 -4.56 0.85 5.90
C LEU A 110 -3.03 0.90 5.81
N VAL A 111 -2.48 0.08 4.93
CA VAL A 111 -1.03 -0.02 4.72
C VAL A 111 -0.66 0.14 3.25
N ALA A 112 0.55 0.64 3.02
CA ALA A 112 1.22 0.60 1.74
C ALA A 112 2.33 -0.46 1.82
N ILE A 113 2.45 -1.26 0.76
CA ILE A 113 3.48 -2.28 0.62
C ILE A 113 4.36 -1.84 -0.53
N LYS A 114 5.66 -1.64 -0.27
CA LYS A 114 6.65 -1.31 -1.31
C LYS A 114 7.67 -2.44 -1.46
N LEU A 115 7.95 -2.85 -2.69
CA LEU A 115 8.99 -3.82 -3.03
C LEU A 115 10.35 -3.15 -3.12
N PHE A 116 11.34 -3.81 -2.54
CA PHE A 116 12.73 -3.43 -2.63
C PHE A 116 13.55 -4.63 -3.04
N LYS A 117 14.42 -4.45 -4.03
CA LYS A 117 15.47 -5.42 -4.31
C LYS A 117 16.46 -5.45 -3.15
N LYS A 118 16.84 -6.65 -2.71
CA LYS A 118 17.89 -6.82 -1.69
C LYS A 118 19.22 -6.30 -2.23
N ASP A 119 20.09 -5.91 -1.32
CA ASP A 119 21.43 -5.34 -1.61
C ASP A 119 21.47 -3.97 -2.31
N THR A 120 20.33 -3.28 -2.47
CA THR A 120 20.33 -1.86 -2.85
C THR A 120 20.61 -0.95 -1.66
N GLU A 121 21.11 0.26 -1.94
CA GLU A 121 21.31 1.28 -0.91
C GLU A 121 19.99 1.66 -0.23
N GLU A 122 18.89 1.76 -0.99
CA GLU A 122 17.57 2.07 -0.43
C GLU A 122 17.12 1.01 0.58
N TYR A 123 17.32 -0.27 0.27
CA TYR A 123 17.02 -1.37 1.20
C TYR A 123 17.89 -1.31 2.47
N ARG A 124 19.19 -1.01 2.33
CA ARG A 124 20.11 -0.85 3.47
C ARG A 124 19.70 0.30 4.38
N ILE A 125 19.30 1.44 3.80
CA ILE A 125 18.80 2.59 4.55
C ILE A 125 17.55 2.22 5.33
N LEU A 126 16.59 1.51 4.70
CA LEU A 126 15.36 1.10 5.39
C LEU A 126 15.62 0.12 6.54
N ARG A 127 16.49 -0.86 6.34
CA ARG A 127 16.90 -1.78 7.42
C ARG A 127 17.53 -1.01 8.58
N ARG A 128 18.37 -0.02 8.29
CA ARG A 128 18.97 0.81 9.33
C ARG A 128 17.95 1.67 10.07
N VAL A 129 16.99 2.25 9.35
CA VAL A 129 15.89 3.02 9.94
C VAL A 129 15.04 2.14 10.86
N ASP A 130 14.74 0.91 10.47
CA ASP A 130 13.98 -0.04 11.30
C ASP A 130 14.70 -0.35 12.62
N GLU A 131 15.99 -0.68 12.55
CA GLU A 131 16.85 -0.91 13.72
C GLU A 131 16.88 0.31 14.67
N ASP A 132 17.05 1.51 14.12
CA ASP A 132 17.20 2.74 14.90
C ASP A 132 15.85 3.26 15.44
N THR A 133 14.74 3.00 14.75
CA THR A 133 13.37 3.37 15.17
C THR A 133 12.94 2.54 16.37
N PHE A 134 13.33 1.26 16.43
CA PHE A 134 13.09 0.43 17.60
C PHE A 134 13.87 0.91 18.84
N GLN A 135 15.01 1.57 18.65
CA GLN A 135 15.92 1.95 19.73
C GLN A 135 15.78 3.39 20.22
N SER A 136 15.09 4.28 19.48
CA SER A 136 15.05 5.71 19.84
C SER A 136 13.70 6.37 19.58
N SER A 137 13.21 7.13 20.57
CA SER A 137 12.00 7.96 20.48
C SER A 137 12.20 9.24 19.63
N LEU A 138 13.17 9.25 18.71
CA LEU A 138 13.67 10.46 18.05
C LEU A 138 13.08 10.71 16.65
N PHE A 139 12.37 9.74 16.07
CA PHE A 139 11.91 9.82 14.70
C PHE A 139 10.48 10.36 14.58
N HIS A 140 10.28 11.63 14.96
CA HIS A 140 8.98 12.30 14.86
C HIS A 140 8.52 12.62 13.43
N ASN A 141 9.29 12.30 12.38
CA ASN A 141 8.97 12.66 10.99
C ASN A 141 9.35 11.56 9.97
N ILE A 142 9.53 10.32 10.40
CA ILE A 142 9.79 9.18 9.51
C ILE A 142 8.56 8.29 9.51
N ILE A 143 8.13 7.85 8.32
CA ILE A 143 7.07 6.85 8.20
C ILE A 143 7.59 5.55 8.82
N PRO A 144 6.96 5.01 9.87
CA PRO A 144 7.48 3.84 10.54
C PRO A 144 7.37 2.62 9.63
N ILE A 145 8.37 1.76 9.70
CA ILE A 145 8.32 0.44 9.07
C ILE A 145 7.55 -0.48 10.00
N LEU A 146 6.55 -1.17 9.47
CA LEU A 146 5.69 -2.07 10.23
C LEU A 146 6.21 -3.50 10.19
N GLU A 147 6.61 -3.95 9.00
CA GLU A 147 7.09 -5.31 8.78
C GLU A 147 7.93 -5.41 7.50
N PHE A 148 8.95 -6.27 7.52
CA PHE A 148 9.65 -6.73 6.32
C PHE A 148 9.17 -8.13 5.97
N LEU A 149 8.60 -8.28 4.78
CA LEU A 149 8.19 -9.57 4.22
C LEU A 149 9.24 -10.02 3.21
N ASP A 150 10.22 -10.77 3.71
CA ASP A 150 11.34 -11.23 2.89
C ASP A 150 10.90 -12.27 1.85
N MET A 151 11.27 -12.01 0.60
CA MET A 151 11.17 -12.92 -0.54
C MET A 151 12.59 -13.40 -0.90
N GLU A 152 12.82 -14.00 -2.06
CA GLU A 152 14.16 -14.44 -2.48
C GLU A 152 15.11 -13.25 -2.69
N ASP A 153 14.99 -12.56 -3.82
CA ASP A 153 15.83 -11.40 -4.17
C ASP A 153 15.23 -10.05 -3.76
N PHE A 154 14.02 -10.08 -3.19
CA PHE A 154 13.25 -8.88 -2.85
C PHE A 154 12.75 -8.93 -1.40
N SER A 155 12.37 -7.78 -0.88
CA SER A 155 11.68 -7.64 0.39
C SER A 155 10.50 -6.69 0.19
N ALA A 156 9.31 -7.12 0.59
CA ALA A 156 8.12 -6.28 0.60
C ALA A 156 8.03 -5.59 1.97
N VAL A 157 8.23 -4.28 2.00
CA VAL A 157 8.23 -3.48 3.22
C VAL A 157 6.86 -2.87 3.41
N VAL A 158 6.27 -3.13 4.57
CA VAL A 158 4.94 -2.67 4.95
C VAL A 158 5.07 -1.39 5.77
N MET A 159 4.32 -0.36 5.39
CA MET A 159 4.31 0.96 6.02
C MET A 159 2.87 1.45 6.18
N PRO A 160 2.55 2.33 7.14
CA PRO A 160 1.23 2.95 7.21
C PRO A 160 0.91 3.71 5.92
N LYS A 161 -0.33 3.61 5.45
CA LYS A 161 -0.82 4.46 4.36
C LYS A 161 -1.15 5.85 4.92
N TYR A 162 -0.36 6.85 4.53
CA TYR A 162 -0.45 8.19 5.11
C TYR A 162 -1.44 9.12 4.39
N ASP A 163 -1.77 8.88 3.12
CA ASP A 163 -2.67 9.75 2.35
C ASP A 163 -3.39 9.00 1.21
N LYS A 164 -4.38 9.66 0.57
CA LYS A 164 -4.89 9.33 -0.76
C LYS A 164 -3.84 9.76 -1.79
N ILE A 165 -3.47 8.88 -2.71
CA ILE A 165 -2.81 9.34 -3.95
C ILE A 165 -3.91 9.99 -4.77
N LEU A 166 -3.94 11.32 -4.82
CA LEU A 166 -4.81 12.07 -5.72
C LEU A 166 -4.05 12.32 -7.02
N SER A 167 -4.51 11.74 -8.13
CA SER A 167 -4.06 12.13 -9.46
C SER A 167 -4.69 13.47 -9.86
N GLY A 168 -4.19 14.56 -9.26
CA GLY A 168 -4.68 15.92 -9.49
C GLY A 168 -3.55 16.94 -9.55
N SER A 169 -3.16 17.33 -10.77
CA SER A 169 -2.42 18.52 -11.18
C SER A 169 -1.80 19.44 -10.12
N TYR A 170 -0.54 19.20 -9.74
CA TYR A 170 0.33 20.32 -9.36
C TYR A 170 0.76 21.04 -10.65
N ARG A 171 -0.01 22.05 -11.06
CA ARG A 171 0.59 23.19 -11.77
C ARG A 171 1.24 24.05 -10.71
N ILE A 172 2.57 24.10 -10.73
CA ILE A 172 3.34 25.22 -10.16
C ILE A 172 3.07 26.44 -11.05
#